data_AF-A0A5L4QPK2-F1
#
_entry.id   AF-A0A5L4QPK2-F1
#
_cell.length_a   1.000
_cell.length_b   1.000
_cell.length_c   1.000
_cell.angle_alpha   90.00
_cell.angle_beta   90.00
_cell.angle_gamma   90.00
#
_symmetry.space_group_name_H-M   'P 1'
#
loop_
_entity.id
_entity.type
_entity.pdbx_description
1 polymer ?
#
loop_
_entity_poly.entity_id
_entity_poly.type
_entity_poly.pdbx_seq_one_letter_code
_entity_poly.pdbx_strand_id
1 'polypeptide(L)'
;MQISLVIENADEKLLKALKSVIALYPNAKLKSQKKQILTENGYSKEFEEKLLKEAKDMQENPHLYKAYNNTKEMFEDILNG
;
A
#
# COMPACT_ATOMS: atom_id res chain seq x y z
N MET A 1 9.88 -2.25 33.58
CA MET A 1 10.85 -1.45 32.79
C MET A 1 10.67 -1.79 31.33
N GLN A 2 10.49 -0.81 30.45
CA GLN A 2 10.34 -1.01 29.01
C GLN A 2 11.62 -0.55 28.31
N ILE A 3 12.23 -1.42 27.52
CA ILE A 3 13.41 -1.12 26.70
C ILE A 3 12.98 -1.25 25.24
N SER A 4 13.32 -0.25 24.41
CA SER A 4 13.01 -0.25 22.97
C SER A 4 14.30 -0.43 22.17
N LEU A 5 14.34 -1.47 21.34
CA LEU A 5 15.43 -1.76 20.42
C LEU A 5 14.98 -1.44 19.00
N VAL A 6 15.74 -0.61 18.29
CA VAL A 6 15.53 -0.30 16.87
C VAL A 6 16.67 -0.91 16.08
N ILE A 7 16.33 -1.75 15.09
CA ILE A 7 17.30 -2.38 14.19
C ILE A 7 16.98 -1.87 12.78
N GLU A 8 17.92 -1.15 12.18
CA GLU A 8 17.82 -0.71 10.79
C GLU A 8 18.36 -1.80 9.85
N ASN A 9 17.79 -1.90 8.64
CA ASN A 9 18.21 -2.86 7.60
C ASN A 9 18.13 -4.34 8.01
N ALA A 10 17.17 -4.71 8.85
CA ALA A 10 16.95 -6.10 9.24
C ALA A 10 16.45 -6.95 8.05
N ASP A 11 17.14 -8.07 7.77
CA ASP A 11 16.73 -9.05 6.78
C ASP A 11 15.75 -10.09 7.37
N GLU A 12 15.15 -10.93 6.52
CA GLU A 12 14.20 -11.94 6.98
C GLU A 12 14.83 -12.99 7.90
N LYS A 13 16.12 -13.30 7.70
CA LYS A 13 16.83 -14.30 8.51
C LYS A 13 17.05 -13.80 9.93
N LEU A 14 17.44 -12.54 10.10
CA LEU A 14 17.59 -11.88 11.39
C LEU A 14 16.23 -11.79 12.11
N LEU A 15 15.16 -11.46 11.39
CA LEU A 15 13.80 -11.42 11.94
C LEU A 15 13.34 -12.79 12.46
N LYS A 16 13.65 -13.87 11.74
CA LYS A 16 13.39 -15.24 12.20
C LYS A 16 14.23 -15.60 13.43
N ALA A 17 15.51 -15.27 13.44
CA ALA A 17 16.39 -15.52 14.58
C ALA A 17 15.88 -14.79 15.85
N LEU A 18 15.49 -13.53 15.73
CA LEU A 18 14.94 -12.74 16.83
C LEU A 18 13.62 -13.32 17.36
N LYS A 19 12.73 -13.78 16.46
CA LYS A 19 11.50 -14.49 16.87
C LYS A 19 11.81 -15.73 17.69
N SER A 20 12.77 -16.54 17.25
CA SER A 20 13.18 -17.76 17.97
C SER A 20 13.77 -17.44 19.34
N VAL A 21 14.60 -16.40 19.45
CA VAL A 21 15.18 -15.98 20.74
C VAL A 21 14.10 -15.46 21.67
N ILE A 22 13.19 -14.61 21.18
CA ILE A 22 12.11 -14.03 21.99
C ILE A 22 11.11 -15.09 22.47
N ALA A 23 10.89 -16.16 21.69
CA ALA A 23 10.04 -17.27 22.10
C ALA A 23 10.54 -17.99 23.37
N LEU A 24 11.85 -17.92 23.67
CA LEU A 24 12.42 -18.47 24.92
C LEU A 24 12.08 -17.64 26.15
N TYR A 25 11.55 -16.41 25.97
CA TYR A 25 11.24 -15.48 27.05
C TYR A 25 9.74 -15.16 27.07
N PRO A 26 8.94 -15.78 27.96
CA PRO A 26 7.48 -15.71 27.92
C PRO A 26 6.89 -14.30 28.14
N ASN A 27 7.66 -13.40 28.75
CA ASN A 27 7.25 -12.02 29.02
C ASN A 27 7.71 -11.03 27.93
N ALA A 28 8.51 -11.47 26.96
CA ALA A 28 9.02 -10.61 25.89
C ALA A 28 8.05 -10.62 24.69
N LYS A 29 7.81 -9.45 24.10
CA LYS A 29 6.98 -9.30 22.90
C LYS A 29 7.78 -8.64 21.79
N LEU A 30 7.83 -9.28 20.62
CA LEU A 30 8.40 -8.68 19.42
C LEU A 30 7.33 -7.84 18.70
N LYS A 31 7.61 -6.57 18.46
CA LYS A 31 6.82 -5.73 17.55
C LYS A 31 7.69 -5.36 16.35
N SER A 32 7.38 -5.91 15.19
CA SER A 32 8.02 -5.53 13.93
C SER A 32 7.21 -4.43 13.26
N GLN A 33 7.78 -3.24 13.09
CA GLN A 33 7.22 -2.20 12.25
C GLN A 33 7.95 -2.22 10.92
N LYS A 34 7.27 -2.64 9.85
CA LYS A 34 7.79 -2.44 8.50
C LYS A 34 7.66 -0.95 8.20
N LYS A 35 8.78 -0.28 7.91
CA LYS A 35 8.75 1.08 7.37
C LYS A 35 8.10 1.00 6.00
N GLN A 36 6.88 1.51 5.88
CA GLN A 36 6.21 1.62 4.59
C GLN A 36 7.01 2.62 3.76
N ILE A 37 7.63 2.14 2.67
CA ILE A 37 8.28 3.02 1.71
C ILE A 37 7.16 3.59 0.84
N LEU A 38 6.79 4.83 1.12
CA LEU A 38 5.85 5.58 0.31
C LEU A 38 6.61 6.34 -0.77
N THR A 39 5.97 6.58 -1.89
CA THR A 39 6.48 7.44 -2.95
C THR A 39 6.30 8.91 -2.59
N GLU A 40 6.82 9.84 -3.41
CA GLU A 40 6.72 11.29 -3.14
C GLU A 40 5.27 11.75 -2.95
N ASN A 41 4.34 11.05 -3.60
CA ASN A 41 2.90 11.29 -3.53
C ASN A 41 2.21 10.60 -2.35
N GLY A 42 2.96 9.96 -1.46
CA GLY A 42 2.42 9.28 -0.28
C GLY A 42 1.75 7.93 -0.55
N TYR A 43 1.89 7.38 -1.77
CA TYR A 43 1.33 6.09 -2.16
C TYR A 43 2.34 4.95 -2.00
N SER A 44 1.87 3.70 -1.99
CA SER A 44 2.77 2.57 -2.23
C SER A 44 3.21 2.57 -3.70
N LYS A 45 4.43 2.11 -3.97
CA LYS A 45 4.96 2.02 -5.33
C LYS A 45 4.04 1.23 -6.28
N GLU A 46 3.51 0.10 -5.79
CA GLU A 46 2.57 -0.74 -6.55
C GLU A 46 1.28 0.01 -6.92
N PHE A 47 0.77 0.83 -6.01
CA PHE A 47 -0.44 1.60 -6.24
C PHE A 47 -0.21 2.72 -7.26
N GLU A 48 0.93 3.41 -7.17
CA GLU A 48 1.30 4.44 -8.14
C GLU A 48 1.53 3.85 -9.55
N GLU A 49 2.22 2.71 -9.65
CA GLU A 49 2.37 2.00 -10.92
C GLU A 49 1.02 1.60 -11.53
N LYS A 50 0.08 1.14 -10.69
CA LYS A 50 -1.28 0.81 -11.14
C LYS A 50 -2.03 2.03 -11.66
N LEU A 51 -2.01 3.14 -10.92
CA LEU A 51 -2.65 4.40 -11.34
C LEU A 51 -2.08 4.90 -12.66
N LEU A 52 -0.75 4.88 -12.81
CA LEU A 52 -0.10 5.31 -14.06
C LEU A 52 -0.47 4.41 -15.24
N LYS A 53 -0.61 3.10 -15.01
CA LYS A 53 -1.06 2.16 -16.03
C LYS A 53 -2.51 2.41 -16.44
N GLU A 54 -3.41 2.60 -15.47
CA GLU A 54 -4.82 2.91 -15.74
C GLU A 54 -4.96 4.24 -16.49
N ALA A 55 -4.23 5.29 -16.08
CA ALA A 55 -4.26 6.58 -16.76
C ALA A 55 -3.78 6.48 -18.22
N LYS A 56 -2.73 5.70 -18.50
CA LYS A 56 -2.28 5.45 -19.88
C LYS A 56 -3.32 4.67 -20.69
N ASP A 57 -3.91 3.64 -20.10
CA ASP A 57 -4.94 2.85 -20.78
C ASP A 57 -6.18 3.69 -21.10
N MET A 58 -6.59 4.60 -20.22
CA MET A 58 -7.66 5.56 -20.48
C MET A 58 -7.34 6.54 -21.61
N GLN A 59 -6.07 6.93 -21.75
CA GLN A 59 -5.61 7.80 -22.85
C GLN A 59 -5.56 7.06 -24.19
N GLU A 60 -5.11 5.81 -24.20
CA GLU A 60 -4.98 5.01 -25.42
C GLU A 60 -6.32 4.43 -25.88
N ASN A 61 -7.19 4.06 -24.93
CA ASN A 61 -8.46 3.39 -25.18
C ASN A 61 -9.66 4.17 -24.60
N PRO A 62 -9.86 5.46 -24.95
CA PRO A 62 -10.93 6.27 -24.36
C PRO A 62 -12.32 5.70 -24.59
N HIS A 63 -12.51 4.90 -25.65
CA HIS A 63 -13.76 4.22 -25.98
C HIS A 63 -14.16 3.11 -24.99
N LEU A 64 -13.22 2.60 -24.18
CA LEU A 64 -13.51 1.59 -23.14
C LEU A 64 -14.00 2.23 -21.83
N TYR A 65 -13.87 3.54 -21.70
CA TYR A 65 -14.16 4.27 -20.48
C TYR A 65 -15.34 5.21 -20.70
N LYS A 66 -16.38 5.08 -19.87
CA LYS A 66 -17.48 6.05 -19.85
C LYS A 66 -16.95 7.39 -19.34
N ALA A 67 -16.93 8.38 -20.21
CA ALA A 67 -16.72 9.78 -19.86
C ALA A 67 -18.02 10.54 -20.10
N TYR A 68 -18.34 11.47 -19.21
CA TYR A 68 -19.52 12.31 -19.31
C TYR A 68 -19.10 13.74 -19.61
N ASN A 69 -19.84 14.46 -20.45
CA ASN A 69 -19.51 15.83 -20.82
C ASN A 69 -19.82 16.81 -19.67
N ASN A 70 -20.73 16.43 -18.78
CA ASN A 70 -21.09 17.20 -17.61
C ASN A 70 -21.65 16.31 -16.50
N THR A 71 -21.71 16.87 -15.30
CA THR A 71 -22.15 16.19 -14.09
C THR A 71 -23.62 15.74 -14.16
N LYS A 72 -24.48 16.46 -14.90
CA LYS A 72 -25.90 16.10 -15.03
C LYS A 72 -26.07 14.79 -15.80
N GLU A 73 -25.36 14.64 -16.91
CA GLU A 73 -25.32 13.42 -17.73
C GLU A 73 -24.84 12.21 -16.92
N MET A 74 -23.82 12.39 -16.08
CA MET A 74 -23.34 11.35 -15.16
C MET A 74 -24.42 10.90 -14.17
N PHE A 75 -25.13 11.84 -13.53
CA PHE A 75 -26.18 11.50 -12.57
C PHE A 75 -27.38 10.82 -13.23
N GLU A 76 -27.75 11.23 -14.45
CA GLU A 76 -28.84 10.59 -15.20
C GLU A 76 -28.50 9.14 -15.58
N ASP A 77 -27.26 8.82 -15.96
CA ASP A 77 -26.84 7.43 -16.24
C ASP A 77 -26.80 6.57 -14.96
N ILE A 78 -26.34 7.12 -13.82
CA ILE A 78 -26.29 6.37 -12.55
C ILE A 78 -27.70 6.06 -12.02
N LEU A 79 -28.64 6.99 -12.15
CA LEU A 79 -29.98 6.85 -11.59
C LEU A 79 -30.91 5.99 -12.46
N ASN A 80 -30.63 5.86 -13.75
CA ASN A 80 -31.47 5.14 -14.72
C ASN A 80 -30.80 3.87 -15.31
N GLY A 81 -29.56 3.57 -14.92
CA GLY A 81 -28.77 2.42 -15.38
C GLY A 81 -28.92 1.16 -14.55
#